data_AF-A0A353CE70-F1
#
_entry.id   AF-A0A353CE70-F1
#
_cell.length_a   1.000
_cell.length_b   1.000
_cell.length_c   1.000
_cell.angle_alpha   90.00
_cell.angle_beta   90.00
_cell.angle_gamma   90.00
#
_symmetry.space_group_name_H-M   'P 1'
#
loop_
_entity.id
_entity.type
_entity.pdbx_description
1 polymer ?
#
loop_
_entity_poly.entity_id
_entity_poly.type
_entity_poly.pdbx_seq_one_letter_code
_entity_poly.pdbx_strand_id
1 'polypeptide(L)'
;MALRGIDIGPIATNSAYGPAIVEKNRVERVKSNRELTQGAYGINISGGIGHSIRNNFVSGVINSQFGGFGGDLSPTTSAVGIRIGNGTDHQIQHNSVNLFGTVPGNAGFNMTTAFAISATGQLRLDVRNNVFSNQINGGSLAETRHVAIYLPSGATSTMNLTMNNNAYFQGNETNSRMARRGTSTLLPPEDEYISANFNAGATTPATNFRAYSSTLQLSGNNDNASFATTTAPPFVSNSDLHIPTAGSSQLNNGGAVTSVIDDIDGDVRGATPDIGADEIVAPTAAAVTVSGRVMTANGRGIGSTRVMFTGGNLTEPLTAVTNQFGYYHFEGIEAGQTYIITVGHKRYAFSEPSRVIELFDNLSDVDFVAVF
;
A
#
# COMPACT_ATOMS: atom_id res chain seq x y z
N MET A 1 -17.76 -24.99 9.14
CA MET A 1 -17.43 -24.31 7.88
C MET A 1 -16.30 -23.32 8.17
N ALA A 2 -15.48 -22.98 7.17
CA ALA A 2 -14.47 -21.93 7.31
C ALA A 2 -15.10 -20.62 7.80
N LEU A 3 -14.38 -19.86 8.64
CA LEU A 3 -14.82 -18.53 9.05
C LEU A 3 -14.54 -17.56 7.89
N ARG A 4 -15.50 -16.70 7.57
CA ARG A 4 -15.40 -15.77 6.44
C ARG A 4 -15.89 -14.40 6.90
N GLY A 5 -15.11 -13.34 6.63
CA GLY A 5 -15.56 -11.97 6.83
C GLY A 5 -16.63 -11.62 5.80
N ILE A 6 -16.25 -11.69 4.51
CA ILE A 6 -17.16 -11.57 3.36
C ILE A 6 -17.05 -12.85 2.52
N ASP A 7 -18.19 -13.46 2.20
CA ASP A 7 -18.26 -14.65 1.37
C ASP A 7 -19.13 -14.41 0.14
N ILE A 8 -18.52 -14.47 -1.03
CA ILE A 8 -19.23 -14.60 -2.30
C ILE A 8 -19.46 -16.10 -2.49
N GLY A 9 -20.66 -16.54 -2.10
CA GLY A 9 -21.02 -17.96 -2.03
C GLY A 9 -20.92 -18.69 -3.37
N PRO A 10 -21.03 -20.04 -3.37
CA PRO A 10 -20.87 -20.89 -4.56
C PRO A 10 -22.04 -20.78 -5.55
N ILE A 11 -22.84 -19.71 -5.52
CA ILE A 11 -23.96 -19.47 -6.45
C ILE A 11 -23.37 -19.04 -7.80
N ALA A 12 -22.60 -19.94 -8.38
CA ALA A 12 -21.69 -19.71 -9.49
C ALA A 12 -22.37 -19.77 -10.86
N THR A 13 -23.70 -19.74 -10.92
CA THR A 13 -24.44 -19.97 -12.17
C THR A 13 -25.71 -19.14 -12.34
N ASN A 14 -26.15 -18.35 -11.34
CA ASN A 14 -27.40 -17.61 -11.50
C ASN A 14 -27.14 -16.23 -12.13
N SER A 15 -27.34 -16.17 -13.45
CA SER A 15 -27.38 -14.94 -14.25
C SER A 15 -28.40 -13.90 -13.76
N ALA A 16 -29.28 -14.22 -12.81
CA ALA A 16 -30.28 -13.30 -12.30
C ALA A 16 -29.72 -12.11 -11.48
N TYR A 17 -28.53 -12.23 -10.89
CA TYR A 17 -27.96 -11.19 -10.01
C TYR A 17 -26.66 -10.54 -10.53
N GLY A 18 -26.12 -11.06 -11.64
CA GLY A 18 -24.87 -10.55 -12.22
C GLY A 18 -23.64 -10.74 -11.31
N PRO A 19 -22.48 -10.19 -11.72
CA PRO A 19 -21.28 -10.24 -10.89
C PRO A 19 -21.42 -9.38 -9.63
N ALA A 20 -21.06 -9.92 -8.48
CA ALA A 20 -20.87 -9.16 -7.25
C ALA A 20 -19.69 -8.18 -7.35
N ILE A 21 -19.86 -6.99 -6.75
CA ILE A 21 -18.81 -6.01 -6.51
C ILE A 21 -18.64 -5.87 -5.00
N VAL A 22 -17.44 -6.13 -4.50
CA VAL A 22 -17.04 -5.93 -3.10
C VAL A 22 -16.01 -4.82 -3.09
N GLU A 23 -16.44 -3.62 -2.69
CA GLU A 23 -15.58 -2.46 -2.68
C GLU A 23 -15.71 -1.56 -1.46
N LYS A 24 -14.61 -0.89 -1.12
CA LYS A 24 -14.52 0.09 -0.03
C LYS A 24 -14.87 -0.46 1.35
N ASN A 25 -14.57 -1.73 1.59
CA ASN A 25 -14.82 -2.39 2.88
C ASN A 25 -13.55 -2.43 3.72
N ARG A 26 -13.72 -2.35 5.05
CA ARG A 26 -12.71 -2.72 6.03
C ARG A 26 -13.10 -4.05 6.66
N VAL A 27 -12.31 -5.10 6.40
CA VAL A 27 -12.54 -6.47 6.90
C VAL A 27 -11.45 -6.82 7.88
N GLU A 28 -11.80 -6.95 9.15
CA GLU A 28 -10.81 -7.10 10.22
C GLU A 28 -11.10 -8.28 11.14
N ARG A 29 -10.03 -8.78 11.77
CA ARG A 29 -10.10 -9.71 12.93
C ARG A 29 -10.84 -11.02 12.63
N VAL A 30 -10.70 -11.54 11.41
CA VAL A 30 -11.26 -12.85 11.05
C VAL A 30 -10.34 -13.94 11.60
N LYS A 31 -10.69 -14.49 12.77
CA LYS A 31 -9.87 -15.49 13.48
C LYS A 31 -10.56 -16.85 13.57
N SER A 32 -9.93 -17.90 13.05
CA SER A 32 -10.32 -19.28 13.35
C SER A 32 -9.61 -19.76 14.62
N ASN A 33 -10.38 -19.99 15.69
CA ASN A 33 -9.92 -20.68 16.90
C ASN A 33 -10.15 -22.20 16.82
N ARG A 34 -10.64 -22.72 15.69
CA ARG A 34 -11.00 -24.13 15.55
C ARG A 34 -9.74 -24.98 15.38
N GLU A 35 -9.76 -26.15 16.00
CA GLU A 35 -8.67 -27.13 16.01
C GLU A 35 -8.64 -28.07 14.78
N LEU A 36 -9.43 -27.82 13.71
CA LEU A 36 -9.52 -28.72 12.54
C LEU A 36 -9.83 -28.01 11.21
N THR A 37 -9.25 -28.57 10.11
CA THR A 37 -9.45 -28.49 8.63
C THR A 37 -10.00 -27.23 7.92
N GLN A 38 -10.46 -26.20 8.62
CA GLN A 38 -11.17 -25.07 8.00
C GLN A 38 -10.52 -23.75 8.37
N GLY A 39 -10.11 -23.02 7.33
CA GLY A 39 -9.40 -21.75 7.48
C GLY A 39 -10.26 -20.56 7.90
N ALA A 40 -9.60 -19.43 8.06
CA ALA A 40 -10.20 -18.11 8.18
C ALA A 40 -9.95 -17.32 6.91
N TYR A 41 -10.98 -16.75 6.31
CA TYR A 41 -10.85 -15.94 5.10
C TYR A 41 -11.37 -14.52 5.34
N GLY A 42 -10.59 -13.50 4.99
CA GLY A 42 -11.08 -12.12 4.99
C GLY A 42 -12.21 -11.95 3.98
N ILE A 43 -11.85 -11.97 2.71
CA ILE A 43 -12.78 -11.98 1.57
C ILE A 43 -12.60 -13.30 0.81
N ASN A 44 -13.67 -14.06 0.64
CA ASN A 44 -13.64 -15.34 -0.05
C ASN A 44 -14.55 -15.33 -1.28
N ILE A 45 -14.01 -15.72 -2.43
CA ILE A 45 -14.78 -16.05 -3.63
C ILE A 45 -14.91 -17.57 -3.70
N SER A 46 -16.08 -18.09 -3.34
CA SER A 46 -16.33 -19.55 -3.37
C SER A 46 -16.58 -20.08 -4.79
N GLY A 47 -16.94 -19.22 -5.74
CA GLY A 47 -17.17 -19.52 -7.16
C GLY A 47 -17.81 -18.33 -7.89
N GLY A 48 -18.20 -18.53 -9.15
CA GLY A 48 -18.91 -17.55 -9.97
C GLY A 48 -18.09 -17.01 -11.13
N ILE A 49 -18.60 -15.96 -11.78
CA ILE A 49 -17.98 -15.35 -12.95
C ILE A 49 -18.01 -13.83 -12.77
N GLY A 50 -16.90 -13.16 -13.07
CA GLY A 50 -16.92 -11.70 -13.27
C GLY A 50 -16.92 -10.84 -12.01
N HIS A 51 -16.81 -11.42 -10.81
CA HIS A 51 -16.78 -10.65 -9.55
C HIS A 51 -15.61 -9.66 -9.47
N SER A 52 -15.86 -8.48 -8.88
CA SER A 52 -14.84 -7.46 -8.65
C SER A 52 -14.61 -7.26 -7.16
N ILE A 53 -13.37 -7.44 -6.70
CA ILE A 53 -12.91 -7.16 -5.34
C ILE A 53 -11.93 -5.98 -5.44
N ARG A 54 -12.32 -4.80 -4.95
CA ARG A 54 -11.48 -3.60 -5.11
C ARG A 54 -11.55 -2.60 -3.98
N ASN A 55 -10.50 -1.82 -3.76
CA ASN A 55 -10.46 -0.77 -2.74
C ASN A 55 -10.82 -1.28 -1.32
N ASN A 56 -10.52 -2.54 -1.00
CA ASN A 56 -10.80 -3.06 0.34
C ASN A 56 -9.53 -3.04 1.19
N PHE A 57 -9.71 -2.72 2.48
CA PHE A 57 -8.73 -3.02 3.52
C PHE A 57 -9.08 -4.37 4.15
N VAL A 58 -8.11 -5.28 4.19
CA VAL A 58 -8.27 -6.58 4.84
C VAL A 58 -7.13 -6.78 5.83
N SER A 59 -7.45 -6.89 7.12
CA SER A 59 -6.43 -6.97 8.18
C SER A 59 -6.74 -8.02 9.24
N GLY A 60 -5.70 -8.53 9.90
CA GLY A 60 -5.85 -9.38 11.09
C GLY A 60 -6.57 -10.73 10.85
N VAL A 61 -6.45 -11.29 9.63
CA VAL A 61 -6.94 -12.65 9.34
C VAL A 61 -5.91 -13.68 9.83
N ILE A 62 -6.29 -14.57 10.74
CA ILE A 62 -5.36 -15.50 11.39
C ILE A 62 -6.04 -16.82 11.82
N ASN A 63 -5.25 -17.88 11.91
CA ASN A 63 -5.67 -19.19 12.44
C ASN A 63 -4.88 -19.56 13.70
N SER A 64 -5.36 -20.56 14.45
CA SER A 64 -4.65 -21.19 15.56
C SER A 64 -4.15 -22.60 15.22
N GLN A 65 -3.04 -22.98 15.84
CA GLN A 65 -2.36 -24.28 15.82
C GLN A 65 -2.37 -24.99 17.20
N PHE A 66 -3.27 -24.65 18.14
CA PHE A 66 -3.28 -25.33 19.44
C PHE A 66 -3.63 -26.82 19.36
N GLY A 67 -4.52 -27.23 18.45
CA GLY A 67 -4.97 -28.62 18.31
C GLY A 67 -4.38 -29.40 17.14
N GLY A 68 -3.38 -28.87 16.43
CA GLY A 68 -2.99 -29.39 15.12
C GLY A 68 -3.89 -28.87 14.02
N PHE A 69 -3.35 -28.63 12.82
CA PHE A 69 -4.17 -28.17 11.71
C PHE A 69 -3.70 -28.83 10.39
N GLY A 70 -4.64 -29.31 9.57
CA GLY A 70 -4.39 -29.89 8.24
C GLY A 70 -3.35 -31.03 8.15
N GLY A 71 -3.18 -31.58 6.96
CA GLY A 71 -2.00 -32.38 6.59
C GLY A 71 -1.18 -31.70 5.50
N ASP A 72 -1.49 -30.42 5.22
CA ASP A 72 -1.01 -29.68 4.06
C ASP A 72 -1.02 -28.16 4.30
N LEU A 73 -0.30 -27.44 3.45
CA LEU A 73 -0.24 -25.97 3.38
C LEU A 73 -1.10 -25.47 2.22
N SER A 74 -2.41 -25.76 2.29
CA SER A 74 -3.38 -25.41 1.24
C SER A 74 -4.17 -24.15 1.58
N PRO A 75 -4.47 -23.27 0.61
CA PRO A 75 -5.38 -22.13 0.81
C PRO A 75 -6.78 -22.49 1.34
N THR A 76 -7.21 -23.75 1.16
CA THR A 76 -8.52 -24.23 1.65
C THR A 76 -8.53 -24.46 3.16
N THR A 77 -7.37 -24.69 3.76
CA THR A 77 -7.23 -24.89 5.20
C THR A 77 -6.57 -23.65 5.83
N SER A 78 -5.83 -22.85 5.07
CA SER A 78 -5.08 -21.68 5.57
C SER A 78 -5.90 -20.49 6.06
N ALA A 79 -5.25 -19.58 6.79
CA ALA A 79 -5.76 -18.21 6.97
C ALA A 79 -5.44 -17.42 5.70
N VAL A 80 -6.45 -16.84 5.04
CA VAL A 80 -6.27 -16.14 3.76
C VAL A 80 -6.90 -14.76 3.80
N GLY A 81 -6.16 -13.70 3.49
CA GLY A 81 -6.72 -12.35 3.38
C GLY A 81 -7.80 -12.27 2.31
N ILE A 82 -7.42 -12.48 1.04
CA ILE A 82 -8.33 -12.59 -0.10
C ILE A 82 -8.13 -13.95 -0.78
N ARG A 83 -9.17 -14.79 -0.82
CA ARG A 83 -9.12 -16.14 -1.40
C ARG A 83 -9.97 -16.23 -2.65
N ILE A 84 -9.36 -16.69 -3.75
CA ILE A 84 -10.08 -17.15 -4.95
C ILE A 84 -10.19 -18.67 -4.87
N GLY A 85 -11.35 -19.12 -4.39
CA GLY A 85 -11.68 -20.52 -4.14
C GLY A 85 -12.06 -21.28 -5.40
N ASN A 86 -12.85 -20.67 -6.29
CA ASN A 86 -13.23 -21.14 -7.62
C ASN A 86 -13.66 -19.94 -8.47
N GLY A 87 -14.09 -20.18 -9.71
CA GLY A 87 -14.69 -19.18 -10.59
C GLY A 87 -13.71 -18.58 -11.59
N THR A 88 -14.22 -17.79 -12.53
CA THR A 88 -13.44 -17.21 -13.63
C THR A 88 -13.73 -15.73 -13.81
N ASP A 89 -12.88 -15.03 -14.56
CA ASP A 89 -13.11 -13.64 -14.98
C ASP A 89 -13.20 -12.65 -13.81
N HIS A 90 -12.66 -13.00 -12.64
CA HIS A 90 -12.68 -12.10 -11.48
C HIS A 90 -11.62 -11.02 -11.57
N GLN A 91 -11.95 -9.84 -11.07
CA GLN A 91 -11.04 -8.71 -10.92
C GLN A 91 -10.72 -8.51 -9.46
N ILE A 92 -9.44 -8.43 -9.12
CA ILE A 92 -8.91 -8.22 -7.79
C ILE A 92 -7.94 -7.06 -7.92
N GLN A 93 -8.43 -5.85 -7.69
CA GLN A 93 -7.68 -4.65 -8.02
C GLN A 93 -7.61 -3.71 -6.82
N HIS A 94 -6.47 -3.08 -6.57
CA HIS A 94 -6.41 -2.01 -5.58
C HIS A 94 -6.89 -2.42 -4.18
N ASN A 95 -6.54 -3.61 -3.70
CA ASN A 95 -6.81 -3.99 -2.31
C ASN A 95 -5.55 -3.84 -1.47
N SER A 96 -5.70 -3.45 -0.22
CA SER A 96 -4.63 -3.49 0.78
C SER A 96 -4.91 -4.60 1.77
N VAL A 97 -4.02 -5.60 1.81
CA VAL A 97 -4.13 -6.74 2.72
C VAL A 97 -2.92 -6.74 3.65
N ASN A 98 -3.15 -6.71 4.96
CA ASN A 98 -2.10 -6.80 5.97
C ASN A 98 -2.43 -7.86 7.02
N LEU A 99 -1.76 -9.01 6.94
CA LEU A 99 -1.83 -10.02 7.99
C LEU A 99 -0.76 -9.75 9.03
N PHE A 100 -1.10 -9.82 10.32
CA PHE A 100 -0.18 -9.51 11.41
C PHE A 100 -0.52 -10.29 12.69
N GLY A 101 0.41 -10.29 13.64
CA GLY A 101 0.28 -10.96 14.93
C GLY A 101 0.94 -12.34 14.96
N THR A 102 0.76 -13.05 16.06
CA THR A 102 1.40 -14.35 16.31
C THR A 102 0.39 -15.48 16.16
N VAL A 103 0.71 -16.51 15.36
CA VAL A 103 -0.07 -17.75 15.29
C VAL A 103 -0.10 -18.40 16.69
N PRO A 104 -1.27 -18.58 17.31
CA PRO A 104 -1.36 -19.23 18.61
C PRO A 104 -1.18 -20.75 18.48
N GLY A 105 -0.28 -21.34 19.26
CA GLY A 105 0.04 -22.79 19.23
C GLY A 105 1.13 -23.14 18.20
N ASN A 106 1.59 -24.39 18.21
CA ASN A 106 2.68 -24.85 17.33
C ASN A 106 2.52 -26.31 16.85
N ALA A 107 1.31 -26.87 16.94
CA ALA A 107 1.05 -28.22 16.47
C ALA A 107 0.50 -28.20 15.04
N GLY A 108 1.02 -29.08 14.19
CA GLY A 108 0.51 -29.36 12.85
C GLY A 108 0.79 -28.26 11.81
N PHE A 109 0.18 -28.42 10.65
CA PHE A 109 0.39 -27.59 9.47
C PHE A 109 -0.39 -26.29 9.55
N ASN A 110 0.21 -25.16 9.17
CA ASN A 110 -0.57 -23.93 8.99
C ASN A 110 0.08 -23.04 7.95
N MET A 111 -0.72 -22.50 7.06
CA MET A 111 -0.28 -21.40 6.25
C MET A 111 -1.18 -20.20 6.51
N THR A 112 -0.55 -19.04 6.54
CA THR A 112 -1.23 -17.75 6.48
C THR A 112 -0.82 -17.09 5.18
N THR A 113 -1.76 -16.51 4.44
CA THR A 113 -1.41 -15.82 3.20
C THR A 113 -2.30 -14.64 2.87
N ALA A 114 -1.71 -13.53 2.41
CA ALA A 114 -2.49 -12.32 2.12
C ALA A 114 -3.40 -12.53 0.90
N PHE A 115 -2.93 -13.24 -0.12
CA PHE A 115 -3.73 -13.57 -1.30
C PHE A 115 -3.49 -15.00 -1.77
N ALA A 116 -4.55 -15.70 -2.18
CA ALA A 116 -4.42 -17.05 -2.74
C ALA A 116 -5.36 -17.31 -3.92
N ILE A 117 -4.80 -17.90 -4.99
CA ILE A 117 -5.57 -18.62 -6.00
C ILE A 117 -5.48 -20.10 -5.68
N SER A 118 -6.63 -20.75 -5.47
CA SER A 118 -6.66 -22.07 -4.82
C SER A 118 -6.36 -23.24 -5.77
N ALA A 119 -6.62 -23.10 -7.06
CA ALA A 119 -6.43 -24.16 -8.05
C ALA A 119 -6.15 -23.60 -9.45
N THR A 120 -5.88 -24.48 -10.41
CA THR A 120 -5.59 -24.11 -11.81
C THR A 120 -6.86 -23.85 -12.64
N GLY A 121 -8.05 -24.14 -12.09
CA GLY A 121 -9.34 -23.93 -12.76
C GLY A 121 -9.84 -22.49 -12.77
N GLN A 122 -9.14 -21.59 -12.08
CA GLN A 122 -9.48 -20.18 -11.97
C GLN A 122 -8.88 -19.41 -13.15
N LEU A 123 -9.68 -19.24 -14.18
CA LEU A 123 -9.22 -18.70 -15.46
C LEU A 123 -9.53 -17.20 -15.58
N ARG A 124 -8.70 -16.49 -16.35
CA ARG A 124 -8.91 -15.09 -16.77
C ARG A 124 -9.06 -14.14 -15.58
N LEU A 125 -8.34 -14.40 -14.50
CA LEU A 125 -8.30 -13.48 -13.37
C LEU A 125 -7.45 -12.25 -13.72
N ASP A 126 -7.85 -11.11 -13.16
CA ASP A 126 -7.11 -9.85 -13.25
C ASP A 126 -6.75 -9.37 -11.84
N VAL A 127 -5.47 -9.53 -11.46
CA VAL A 127 -4.93 -9.27 -10.12
C VAL A 127 -3.88 -8.17 -10.21
N ARG A 128 -4.29 -6.90 -10.09
CA ARG A 128 -3.38 -5.75 -10.26
C ARG A 128 -3.48 -4.70 -9.16
N ASN A 129 -2.39 -3.97 -8.95
CA ASN A 129 -2.36 -2.82 -8.03
C ASN A 129 -2.71 -3.15 -6.58
N ASN A 130 -2.47 -4.38 -6.11
CA ASN A 130 -2.78 -4.74 -4.73
C ASN A 130 -1.53 -4.66 -3.85
N VAL A 131 -1.72 -4.32 -2.58
CA VAL A 131 -0.73 -4.55 -1.53
C VAL A 131 -1.06 -5.87 -0.84
N PHE A 132 -0.13 -6.82 -0.89
CA PHE A 132 -0.21 -8.09 -0.20
C PHE A 132 0.91 -8.20 0.83
N SER A 133 0.56 -7.98 2.10
CA SER A 133 1.47 -8.04 3.23
C SER A 133 1.13 -9.19 4.16
N ASN A 134 2.15 -9.95 4.55
CA ASN A 134 2.03 -10.92 5.62
C ASN A 134 3.20 -10.80 6.60
N GLN A 135 2.90 -10.16 7.73
CA GLN A 135 3.78 -9.91 8.87
C GLN A 135 3.49 -10.85 10.05
N ILE A 136 2.73 -11.93 9.83
CA ILE A 136 2.46 -12.92 10.87
C ILE A 136 3.75 -13.65 11.27
N ASN A 137 3.88 -13.95 12.56
CA ASN A 137 4.95 -14.77 13.11
C ASN A 137 4.45 -15.97 13.93
N GLY A 138 5.39 -16.79 14.42
CA GLY A 138 5.11 -17.95 15.27
C GLY A 138 4.71 -19.22 14.52
N GLY A 139 4.01 -20.11 15.22
CA GLY A 139 3.64 -21.43 14.72
C GLY A 139 4.78 -22.46 14.72
N SER A 140 4.47 -23.66 14.21
CA SER A 140 5.44 -24.76 14.02
C SER A 140 6.57 -24.37 13.06
N LEU A 141 7.84 -24.55 13.44
CA LEU A 141 8.99 -24.27 12.56
C LEU A 141 9.02 -25.16 11.31
N ALA A 142 8.64 -26.43 11.45
CA ALA A 142 8.68 -27.38 10.33
C ALA A 142 7.41 -27.30 9.45
N GLU A 143 6.28 -26.94 10.04
CA GLU A 143 4.96 -27.13 9.43
C GLU A 143 4.21 -25.82 9.19
N THR A 144 4.85 -24.65 9.38
CA THR A 144 4.21 -23.34 9.18
C THR A 144 4.86 -22.52 8.08
N ARG A 145 4.04 -21.80 7.32
CA ARG A 145 4.51 -20.77 6.39
C ARG A 145 3.65 -19.51 6.45
N HIS A 146 4.31 -18.35 6.44
CA HIS A 146 3.66 -17.07 6.30
C HIS A 146 4.01 -16.51 4.93
N VAL A 147 3.03 -16.45 4.03
CA VAL A 147 3.27 -16.19 2.61
C VAL A 147 2.56 -14.91 2.19
N ALA A 148 3.19 -13.99 1.45
CA ALA A 148 2.43 -12.84 0.92
C ALA A 148 1.40 -13.34 -0.12
N ILE A 149 1.81 -14.18 -1.08
CA ILE A 149 0.93 -14.72 -2.11
C ILE A 149 1.06 -16.24 -2.33
N TYR A 150 -0.05 -16.90 -2.61
CA TYR A 150 -0.08 -18.31 -3.01
C TYR A 150 -0.68 -18.46 -4.42
N LEU A 151 0.04 -19.18 -5.28
CA LEU A 151 -0.47 -19.61 -6.58
C LEU A 151 -0.55 -21.15 -6.64
N PRO A 152 -1.51 -21.72 -7.40
CA PRO A 152 -1.60 -23.17 -7.57
C PRO A 152 -0.34 -23.70 -8.23
N SER A 153 0.10 -24.92 -7.90
CA SER A 153 1.19 -25.60 -8.62
C SER A 153 0.69 -26.18 -9.95
N GLY A 154 1.57 -26.23 -10.96
CA GLY A 154 1.26 -26.86 -12.25
C GLY A 154 0.31 -26.06 -13.15
N ALA A 155 0.08 -24.78 -12.84
CA ALA A 155 -0.61 -23.90 -13.75
C ALA A 155 0.24 -23.61 -14.99
N THR A 156 -0.44 -23.30 -16.08
CA THR A 156 0.15 -22.95 -17.37
C THR A 156 -0.53 -21.69 -17.91
N SER A 157 -0.14 -21.28 -19.13
CA SER A 157 -0.75 -20.16 -19.84
C SER A 157 -2.25 -20.32 -20.09
N THR A 158 -2.82 -21.52 -19.93
CA THR A 158 -4.27 -21.77 -19.95
C THR A 158 -5.03 -20.96 -18.90
N MET A 159 -4.41 -20.65 -17.75
CA MET A 159 -5.04 -19.79 -16.76
C MET A 159 -5.33 -18.38 -17.28
N ASN A 160 -4.54 -17.90 -18.25
CA ASN A 160 -4.63 -16.53 -18.76
C ASN A 160 -4.72 -15.49 -17.62
N LEU A 161 -3.91 -15.68 -16.59
CA LEU A 161 -3.85 -14.81 -15.42
C LEU A 161 -3.17 -13.51 -15.82
N THR A 162 -3.82 -12.37 -15.56
CA THR A 162 -3.18 -11.06 -15.60
C THR A 162 -2.81 -10.68 -14.18
N MET A 163 -1.52 -10.57 -13.88
CA MET A 163 -1.01 -10.25 -12.54
C MET A 163 0.17 -9.29 -12.66
N ASN A 164 0.04 -8.07 -12.16
CA ASN A 164 1.06 -7.02 -12.29
C ASN A 164 0.85 -5.87 -11.30
N ASN A 165 1.87 -5.03 -11.12
CA ASN A 165 1.81 -3.84 -10.25
C ASN A 165 1.34 -4.17 -8.83
N ASN A 166 1.61 -5.38 -8.33
CA ASN A 166 1.32 -5.73 -6.95
C ASN A 166 2.57 -5.52 -6.09
N ALA A 167 2.36 -5.19 -4.83
CA ALA A 167 3.41 -5.08 -3.83
C ALA A 167 3.37 -6.27 -2.88
N TYR A 168 4.49 -6.99 -2.78
CA TYR A 168 4.64 -8.15 -1.90
C TYR A 168 5.50 -7.81 -0.69
N PHE A 169 4.87 -7.69 0.48
CA PHE A 169 5.57 -7.43 1.74
C PHE A 169 5.71 -8.74 2.51
N GLN A 170 6.91 -9.33 2.44
CA GLN A 170 7.28 -10.52 3.18
C GLN A 170 7.62 -10.16 4.63
N GLY A 171 7.17 -10.96 5.59
CA GLY A 171 7.66 -10.90 6.97
C GLY A 171 9.15 -11.25 7.11
N ASN A 172 9.66 -11.04 8.32
CA ASN A 172 11.09 -11.23 8.63
C ASN A 172 11.41 -12.52 9.40
N GLU A 173 10.42 -13.38 9.61
CA GLU A 173 10.60 -14.67 10.28
C GLU A 173 11.18 -15.73 9.35
N THR A 174 11.81 -16.76 9.93
CA THR A 174 12.34 -17.94 9.21
C THR A 174 11.30 -18.61 8.29
N ASN A 175 10.03 -18.62 8.70
CA ASN A 175 8.92 -19.22 7.96
C ASN A 175 8.27 -18.27 6.93
N SER A 176 8.77 -17.04 6.82
CA SER A 176 8.22 -16.04 5.90
C SER A 176 8.68 -16.30 4.47
N ARG A 177 7.75 -16.19 3.52
CA ARG A 177 8.00 -16.29 2.09
C ARG A 177 7.22 -15.19 1.37
N MET A 178 7.78 -14.67 0.30
CA MET A 178 7.06 -13.75 -0.57
C MET A 178 5.96 -14.51 -1.32
N ALA A 179 6.33 -15.63 -1.96
CA ALA A 179 5.37 -16.45 -2.69
C ALA A 179 5.60 -17.94 -2.44
N ARG A 180 4.54 -18.73 -2.64
CA ARG A 180 4.58 -20.19 -2.62
C ARG A 180 3.71 -20.76 -3.74
N ARG A 181 4.12 -21.91 -4.28
CA ARG A 181 3.24 -22.81 -5.00
C ARG A 181 3.36 -24.23 -4.44
N GLY A 182 2.26 -24.97 -4.35
CA GLY A 182 2.25 -26.34 -3.80
C GLY A 182 2.00 -26.41 -2.28
N THR A 183 1.63 -27.60 -1.80
CA THR A 183 1.02 -27.78 -0.46
C THR A 183 1.86 -28.60 0.52
N SER A 184 2.93 -29.26 0.07
CA SER A 184 3.88 -29.99 0.96
C SER A 184 4.61 -29.01 1.88
N THR A 185 5.09 -29.43 3.06
CA THR A 185 5.97 -28.63 3.93
C THR A 185 7.41 -28.55 3.43
N LEU A 186 7.84 -29.61 2.74
CA LEU A 186 9.12 -29.67 2.07
C LEU A 186 8.88 -29.50 0.57
N LEU A 187 9.32 -28.36 0.07
CA LEU A 187 9.29 -28.02 -1.34
C LEU A 187 10.70 -27.63 -1.76
N PRO A 188 11.03 -27.82 -3.04
CA PRO A 188 12.30 -27.35 -3.55
C PRO A 188 12.32 -25.80 -3.57
N PRO A 189 13.51 -25.16 -3.58
CA PRO A 189 13.61 -23.70 -3.52
C PRO A 189 12.85 -22.96 -4.63
N GLU A 190 12.69 -23.57 -5.80
CA GLU A 190 11.91 -23.05 -6.92
C GLU A 190 10.39 -23.04 -6.71
N ASP A 191 9.90 -23.46 -5.54
CA ASP A 191 8.49 -23.42 -5.14
C ASP A 191 8.26 -22.57 -3.85
N GLU A 192 9.34 -22.12 -3.21
CA GLU A 192 9.35 -21.23 -2.04
C GLU A 192 10.14 -19.94 -2.32
N TYR A 193 9.45 -18.91 -2.79
CA TYR A 193 10.09 -17.69 -3.24
C TYR A 193 10.23 -16.67 -2.12
N ILE A 194 11.40 -16.05 -2.03
CA ILE A 194 11.71 -14.97 -1.08
C ILE A 194 11.86 -13.64 -1.80
N SER A 195 11.57 -12.53 -1.12
CA SER A 195 11.63 -11.18 -1.72
C SER A 195 13.00 -10.86 -2.30
N ALA A 196 14.08 -11.32 -1.66
CA ALA A 196 15.45 -11.06 -2.11
C ALA A 196 15.78 -11.64 -3.50
N ASN A 197 15.07 -12.69 -3.93
CA ASN A 197 15.27 -13.31 -5.24
C ASN A 197 14.31 -12.76 -6.31
N PHE A 198 13.34 -11.94 -5.92
CA PHE A 198 12.35 -11.43 -6.85
C PHE A 198 12.95 -10.30 -7.69
N ASN A 199 12.95 -10.49 -9.00
CA ASN A 199 13.32 -9.47 -9.97
C ASN A 199 12.30 -9.44 -11.10
N ALA A 200 11.49 -8.39 -11.13
CA ALA A 200 10.46 -8.19 -12.13
C ALA A 200 11.03 -8.12 -13.57
N GLY A 201 12.28 -7.71 -13.74
CA GLY A 201 12.96 -7.68 -15.04
C GLY A 201 13.42 -9.03 -15.58
N ALA A 202 13.42 -10.09 -14.76
CA ALA A 202 13.99 -11.39 -15.12
C ALA A 202 12.98 -12.53 -14.99
N THR A 203 13.12 -13.58 -15.82
CA THR A 203 12.37 -14.85 -15.70
C THR A 203 13.27 -16.01 -15.30
N THR A 204 14.50 -15.72 -14.90
CA THR A 204 15.49 -16.67 -14.38
C THR A 204 16.19 -16.04 -13.17
N PRO A 205 16.84 -16.83 -12.29
CA PRO A 205 16.76 -18.30 -12.19
C PRO A 205 15.37 -18.79 -11.74
N ALA A 206 15.16 -20.11 -11.65
CA ALA A 206 13.88 -20.69 -11.22
C ALA A 206 13.44 -20.27 -9.80
N THR A 207 14.37 -19.76 -8.97
CA THR A 207 14.08 -19.20 -7.64
C THR A 207 13.58 -17.74 -7.68
N ASN A 208 13.57 -17.10 -8.84
CA ASN A 208 12.83 -15.85 -9.04
C ASN A 208 11.37 -16.21 -9.36
N PHE A 209 10.42 -15.72 -8.57
CA PHE A 209 8.99 -16.04 -8.75
C PHE A 209 8.47 -15.74 -10.16
N ARG A 210 9.03 -14.73 -10.82
CA ARG A 210 8.66 -14.39 -12.20
C ARG A 210 9.02 -15.49 -13.21
N ALA A 211 9.97 -16.38 -12.90
CA ALA A 211 10.20 -17.61 -13.67
C ALA A 211 8.95 -18.49 -13.76
N TYR A 212 8.09 -18.45 -12.74
CA TYR A 212 6.80 -19.12 -12.75
C TYR A 212 5.68 -18.22 -13.25
N SER A 213 5.47 -17.05 -12.64
CA SER A 213 4.26 -16.26 -12.90
C SER A 213 4.16 -15.78 -14.35
N SER A 214 5.30 -15.50 -15.01
CA SER A 214 5.35 -15.17 -16.45
C SER A 214 4.73 -16.26 -17.33
N THR A 215 4.80 -17.53 -16.93
CA THR A 215 4.25 -18.66 -17.72
C THR A 215 2.72 -18.78 -17.65
N LEU A 216 2.07 -18.05 -16.72
CA LEU A 216 0.63 -18.15 -16.44
C LEU A 216 -0.25 -17.34 -17.39
N GLN A 217 0.37 -16.68 -18.37
CA GLN A 217 -0.27 -16.11 -19.54
C GLN A 217 0.65 -16.23 -20.76
N LEU A 218 0.06 -16.28 -21.96
CA LEU A 218 0.82 -16.45 -23.21
C LEU A 218 1.81 -15.32 -23.48
N SER A 219 1.51 -14.10 -23.02
CA SER A 219 2.35 -12.92 -23.28
C SER A 219 3.67 -12.92 -22.49
N GLY A 220 3.81 -13.75 -21.44
CA GLY A 220 5.02 -13.74 -20.61
C GLY A 220 5.15 -12.54 -19.65
N ASN A 221 4.16 -11.64 -19.61
CA ASN A 221 4.31 -10.33 -18.98
C ASN A 221 3.83 -10.26 -17.52
N ASN A 222 3.44 -11.38 -16.92
CA ASN A 222 3.06 -11.37 -15.50
C ASN A 222 4.23 -10.98 -14.61
N ASP A 223 3.89 -10.25 -13.56
CA ASP A 223 4.75 -9.69 -12.51
C ASP A 223 5.96 -8.91 -13.01
N ASN A 224 5.92 -8.39 -14.24
CA ASN A 224 7.00 -7.58 -14.79
C ASN A 224 7.01 -6.13 -14.28
N ALA A 225 5.95 -5.72 -13.56
CA ALA A 225 5.82 -4.41 -12.91
C ALA A 225 5.48 -4.50 -11.41
N SER A 226 5.50 -5.70 -10.83
CA SER A 226 5.33 -5.90 -9.38
C SER A 226 6.65 -5.66 -8.65
N PHE A 227 6.63 -5.50 -7.32
CA PHE A 227 7.85 -5.48 -6.50
C PHE A 227 7.66 -6.28 -5.20
N ALA A 228 8.79 -6.62 -4.56
CA ALA A 228 8.79 -7.33 -3.29
C ALA A 228 9.82 -6.74 -2.33
N THR A 229 9.51 -6.76 -1.04
CA THR A 229 10.42 -6.30 0.02
C THR A 229 10.20 -7.09 1.30
N THR A 230 11.13 -6.97 2.23
CA THR A 230 11.01 -7.44 3.62
C THR A 230 10.81 -6.30 4.63
N THR A 231 10.86 -5.05 4.16
CA THR A 231 10.41 -3.90 4.95
C THR A 231 8.93 -4.07 5.27
N ALA A 232 8.48 -3.60 6.43
CA ALA A 232 7.04 -3.56 6.71
C ALA A 232 6.33 -2.63 5.72
N PRO A 233 5.06 -2.89 5.36
CA PRO A 233 4.30 -1.95 4.54
C PRO A 233 4.15 -0.61 5.29
N PRO A 234 4.22 0.53 4.58
CA PRO A 234 4.15 1.85 5.18
C PRO A 234 2.69 2.24 5.51
N PHE A 235 1.98 1.39 6.23
CA PHE A 235 0.61 1.69 6.69
C PHE A 235 0.64 2.55 7.95
N VAL A 236 -0.41 3.36 8.16
CA VAL A 236 -0.60 4.13 9.41
C VAL A 236 -0.59 3.21 10.64
N SER A 237 -1.23 2.04 10.55
CA SER A 237 -1.13 0.98 11.55
C SER A 237 -1.47 -0.41 11.00
N ASN A 238 -1.49 -1.44 11.86
CA ASN A 238 -1.83 -2.80 11.44
C ASN A 238 -3.29 -2.98 10.98
N SER A 239 -4.20 -2.12 11.44
CA SER A 239 -5.62 -2.10 11.08
C SER A 239 -5.99 -0.88 10.23
N ASP A 240 -5.19 0.18 10.29
CA ASP A 240 -5.36 1.37 9.47
C ASP A 240 -4.39 1.32 8.28
N LEU A 241 -4.91 0.88 7.12
CA LEU A 241 -4.09 0.58 5.94
C LEU A 241 -3.99 1.75 4.95
N HIS A 242 -4.31 2.98 5.35
CA HIS A 242 -3.91 4.15 4.56
C HIS A 242 -2.39 4.31 4.61
N ILE A 243 -1.85 5.00 3.61
CA ILE A 243 -0.43 5.21 3.40
C ILE A 243 -0.13 6.70 3.63
N PRO A 244 0.68 7.07 4.63
CA PRO A 244 0.98 8.46 4.91
C PRO A 244 1.92 9.06 3.86
N THR A 245 1.76 10.35 3.54
CA THR A 245 2.54 11.09 2.53
C THR A 245 4.06 11.03 2.78
N ALA A 246 4.48 11.06 4.05
CA ALA A 246 5.90 10.99 4.46
C ALA A 246 6.55 9.62 4.20
N GLY A 247 5.76 8.60 3.85
CA GLY A 247 6.20 7.23 3.55
C GLY A 247 6.26 6.91 2.06
N SER A 248 6.31 7.92 1.17
CA SER A 248 6.28 7.77 -0.30
C SER A 248 7.23 6.67 -0.77
N SER A 249 6.64 5.50 -0.98
CA SER A 249 7.31 4.25 -1.29
C SER A 249 7.12 3.93 -2.77
N GLN A 250 7.60 2.76 -3.21
CA GLN A 250 7.29 2.21 -4.54
C GLN A 250 5.77 1.98 -4.77
N LEU A 251 4.93 2.22 -3.74
CA LEU A 251 3.48 2.23 -3.86
C LEU A 251 2.95 3.51 -4.54
N ASN A 252 3.63 4.65 -4.34
CA ASN A 252 3.22 5.95 -4.90
C ASN A 252 3.49 5.97 -6.42
N ASN A 253 2.45 6.25 -7.22
CA ASN A 253 2.42 6.19 -8.67
C ASN A 253 2.98 4.86 -9.23
N GLY A 254 2.81 3.76 -8.48
CA GLY A 254 3.34 2.44 -8.86
C GLY A 254 2.34 1.56 -9.63
N GLY A 255 1.06 1.94 -9.64
CA GLY A 255 -0.03 1.17 -10.21
C GLY A 255 -0.17 1.32 -11.72
N ALA A 256 -0.89 0.38 -12.34
CA ALA A 256 -1.35 0.46 -13.71
C ALA A 256 -2.78 1.01 -13.77
N VAL A 257 -3.10 1.75 -14.83
CA VAL A 257 -4.48 2.22 -15.07
C VAL A 257 -5.43 1.04 -15.25
N THR A 258 -6.55 1.05 -14.51
CA THR A 258 -7.65 0.09 -14.62
C THR A 258 -8.99 0.81 -14.73
N SER A 259 -10.10 0.09 -14.66
CA SER A 259 -11.45 0.67 -14.63
C SER A 259 -11.88 1.19 -13.25
N VAL A 260 -11.00 1.16 -12.25
CA VAL A 260 -11.26 1.68 -10.90
C VAL A 260 -10.80 3.12 -10.87
N ILE A 261 -11.72 4.05 -10.60
CA ILE A 261 -11.50 5.50 -10.79
C ILE A 261 -11.23 6.26 -9.50
N ASP A 262 -11.59 5.68 -8.36
CA ASP A 262 -11.37 6.24 -7.04
C ASP A 262 -10.84 5.16 -6.09
N ASP A 263 -10.52 5.54 -4.87
CA ASP A 263 -9.94 4.68 -3.84
C ASP A 263 -10.97 4.33 -2.73
N ILE A 264 -10.49 3.91 -1.56
CA ILE A 264 -11.33 3.53 -0.42
C ILE A 264 -12.10 4.71 0.19
N ASP A 265 -11.53 5.91 0.18
CA ASP A 265 -12.13 7.12 0.76
C ASP A 265 -12.86 7.97 -0.30
N GLY A 266 -12.72 7.61 -1.58
CA GLY A 266 -13.37 8.28 -2.71
C GLY A 266 -12.48 9.30 -3.39
N ASP A 267 -11.18 9.33 -3.07
CA ASP A 267 -10.20 10.15 -3.75
C ASP A 267 -9.97 9.62 -5.17
N VAL A 268 -9.97 10.55 -6.13
CA VAL A 268 -9.81 10.22 -7.55
C VAL A 268 -8.39 9.77 -7.80
N ARG A 269 -8.26 8.64 -8.50
CA ARG A 269 -6.95 8.09 -8.86
C ARG A 269 -6.23 8.96 -9.89
N GLY A 270 -4.93 9.12 -9.70
CA GLY A 270 -4.07 9.83 -10.63
C GLY A 270 -3.96 9.15 -12.01
N ALA A 271 -3.30 9.83 -12.95
CA ALA A 271 -2.99 9.26 -14.27
C ALA A 271 -2.13 7.99 -14.18
N THR A 272 -1.32 7.89 -13.13
CA THR A 272 -0.68 6.67 -12.68
C THR A 272 -1.14 6.42 -11.24
N PRO A 273 -2.06 5.49 -11.00
CA PRO A 273 -2.63 5.30 -9.67
C PRO A 273 -1.59 4.72 -8.71
N ASP A 274 -1.87 4.81 -7.41
CA ASP A 274 -1.09 4.14 -6.40
C ASP A 274 -1.36 2.63 -6.35
N ILE A 275 -0.41 1.87 -5.80
CA ILE A 275 -0.61 0.45 -5.48
C ILE A 275 -1.28 0.36 -4.11
N GLY A 276 -2.48 -0.22 -4.08
CA GLY A 276 -3.25 -0.44 -2.86
C GLY A 276 -4.65 0.16 -2.94
N ALA A 277 -5.39 0.00 -1.86
CA ALA A 277 -6.74 0.52 -1.73
C ALA A 277 -6.83 2.02 -1.44
N ASP A 278 -5.70 2.64 -1.11
CA ASP A 278 -5.57 4.04 -0.74
C ASP A 278 -4.78 4.78 -1.83
N GLU A 279 -5.24 5.98 -2.20
CA GLU A 279 -4.45 6.92 -2.99
C GLU A 279 -3.78 7.90 -2.02
N ILE A 280 -2.45 8.01 -2.11
CA ILE A 280 -1.66 8.94 -1.31
C ILE A 280 -1.97 10.35 -1.80
N VAL A 281 -2.97 10.94 -1.18
CA VAL A 281 -3.22 12.36 -1.32
C VAL A 281 -2.09 13.10 -0.62
N ALA A 282 -1.29 13.81 -1.40
CA ALA A 282 -0.55 14.93 -0.84
C ALA A 282 -1.60 15.86 -0.21
N PRO A 283 -1.37 16.40 1.01
CA PRO A 283 -2.26 17.42 1.51
C PRO A 283 -2.39 18.46 0.42
N THR A 284 -3.63 18.85 0.07
CA THR A 284 -3.80 20.03 -0.76
C THR A 284 -3.21 21.17 0.04
N ALA A 285 -1.98 21.55 -0.29
CA ALA A 285 -1.36 22.75 0.21
C ALA A 285 -2.37 23.87 0.03
N ALA A 286 -3.02 24.30 1.11
CA ALA A 286 -3.79 25.52 1.04
C ALA A 286 -2.75 26.59 0.68
N ALA A 287 -2.95 27.23 -0.47
CA ALA A 287 -2.16 28.38 -0.86
C ALA A 287 -2.44 29.47 0.16
N VAL A 288 -1.51 29.66 1.09
CA VAL A 288 -1.61 30.68 2.13
C VAL A 288 -0.72 31.86 1.76
N THR A 289 -1.05 32.99 2.36
CA THR A 289 -0.35 34.26 2.20
C THR A 289 0.49 34.55 3.45
N VAL A 290 1.71 35.01 3.22
CA VAL A 290 2.58 35.52 4.28
C VAL A 290 2.85 36.99 4.01
N SER A 291 2.53 37.85 4.95
CA SER A 291 2.70 39.30 4.80
C SER A 291 3.30 39.93 6.05
N GLY A 292 3.91 41.09 5.85
CA GLY A 292 4.49 41.86 6.95
C GLY A 292 5.03 43.19 6.46
N ARG A 293 5.74 43.85 7.38
CA ARG A 293 6.27 45.18 7.19
C ARG A 293 7.70 45.29 7.70
N VAL A 294 8.54 45.95 6.92
CA VAL A 294 9.89 46.33 7.32
C VAL A 294 9.91 47.80 7.73
N MET A 295 10.39 48.10 8.94
CA MET A 295 10.38 49.45 9.51
C MET A 295 11.65 49.77 10.30
N THR A 296 11.89 51.06 10.54
CA THR A 296 12.89 51.51 11.52
C THR A 296 12.33 51.40 12.94
N ALA A 297 13.20 51.52 13.96
CA ALA A 297 12.78 51.55 15.37
C ALA A 297 11.72 52.62 15.70
N ASN A 298 11.62 53.69 14.89
CA ASN A 298 10.63 54.76 15.06
C ASN A 298 9.32 54.52 14.28
N GLY A 299 9.11 53.32 13.72
CA GLY A 299 7.90 52.94 13.00
C GLY A 299 7.81 53.46 11.56
N ARG A 300 8.89 54.05 11.01
CA ARG A 300 8.93 54.48 9.61
C ARG A 300 9.19 53.28 8.70
N GLY A 301 8.33 53.05 7.73
CA GLY A 301 8.50 51.99 6.73
C GLY A 301 9.78 52.14 5.90
N ILE A 302 10.42 51.01 5.60
CA ILE A 302 11.65 50.95 4.79
C ILE A 302 11.31 50.28 3.46
N GLY A 303 11.24 51.09 2.40
CA GLY A 303 11.06 50.60 1.03
C GLY A 303 12.32 50.02 0.41
N SER A 304 12.16 49.29 -0.69
CA SER A 304 13.26 48.66 -1.44
C SER A 304 14.10 47.67 -0.61
N THR A 305 13.50 47.08 0.42
CA THR A 305 14.10 46.00 1.20
C THR A 305 13.79 44.66 0.55
N ARG A 306 14.80 43.81 0.41
CA ARG A 306 14.62 42.45 -0.09
C ARG A 306 14.20 41.55 1.06
N VAL A 307 13.07 40.87 0.90
CA VAL A 307 12.63 39.81 1.78
C VAL A 307 12.68 38.51 0.98
N MET A 308 13.34 37.50 1.51
CA MET A 308 13.56 36.22 0.86
C MET A 308 12.91 35.12 1.68
N PHE A 309 12.25 34.19 1.01
CA PHE A 309 11.55 33.07 1.63
C PHE A 309 12.15 31.76 1.10
N THR A 310 12.60 30.89 1.99
CA THR A 310 13.25 29.60 1.68
C THR A 310 12.75 28.49 2.61
N GLY A 311 13.02 27.23 2.28
CA GLY A 311 12.56 26.07 3.07
C GLY A 311 11.28 25.46 2.52
N GLY A 312 10.66 24.58 3.31
CA GLY A 312 9.56 23.73 2.85
C GLY A 312 9.91 22.96 1.56
N ASN A 313 8.94 22.88 0.65
CA ASN A 313 9.10 22.24 -0.66
C ASN A 313 9.48 23.22 -1.80
N LEU A 314 9.90 24.45 -1.48
CA LEU A 314 10.29 25.42 -2.52
C LEU A 314 11.54 24.92 -3.24
N THR A 315 11.44 24.72 -4.56
CA THR A 315 12.59 24.37 -5.40
C THR A 315 13.54 25.54 -5.63
N GLU A 316 13.04 26.78 -5.50
CA GLU A 316 13.81 28.01 -5.60
C GLU A 316 13.35 29.05 -4.56
N PRO A 317 14.25 29.91 -4.02
CA PRO A 317 13.88 30.97 -3.10
C PRO A 317 12.88 31.96 -3.70
N LEU A 318 11.80 32.26 -2.99
CA LEU A 318 10.91 33.36 -3.35
C LEU A 318 11.48 34.68 -2.83
N THR A 319 11.31 35.76 -3.60
CA THR A 319 11.79 37.08 -3.23
C THR A 319 10.69 38.13 -3.40
N ALA A 320 10.44 38.91 -2.35
CA ALA A 320 9.62 40.11 -2.39
C ALA A 320 10.48 41.35 -2.13
N VAL A 321 10.05 42.49 -2.67
CA VAL A 321 10.68 43.79 -2.39
C VAL A 321 9.64 44.70 -1.75
N THR A 322 9.99 45.32 -0.62
CA THR A 322 9.05 46.17 0.11
C THR A 322 8.68 47.44 -0.68
N ASN A 323 7.42 47.86 -0.57
CA ASN A 323 6.97 49.14 -1.10
C ASN A 323 7.47 50.33 -0.26
N GLN A 324 7.19 51.57 -0.68
CA GLN A 324 7.62 52.79 0.03
C GLN A 324 7.21 52.87 1.51
N PHE A 325 6.15 52.15 1.91
CA PHE A 325 5.66 52.09 3.28
C PHE A 325 6.19 50.88 4.06
N GLY A 326 7.04 50.05 3.44
CA GLY A 326 7.69 48.90 4.05
C GLY A 326 6.94 47.57 3.92
N TYR A 327 5.78 47.53 3.27
CA TYR A 327 4.99 46.30 3.18
C TYR A 327 5.51 45.33 2.12
N TYR A 328 5.41 44.04 2.43
CA TYR A 328 5.66 42.93 1.51
C TYR A 328 4.62 41.82 1.73
N HIS A 329 4.44 40.97 0.73
CA HIS A 329 3.66 39.74 0.86
C HIS A 329 4.19 38.67 -0.10
N PHE A 330 3.91 37.42 0.23
CA PHE A 330 4.06 36.24 -0.60
C PHE A 330 2.71 35.55 -0.68
N GLU A 331 2.38 35.02 -1.86
CA GLU A 331 1.14 34.29 -2.11
C GLU A 331 1.47 32.91 -2.68
N GLY A 332 0.52 31.98 -2.61
CA GLY A 332 0.73 30.63 -3.15
C GLY A 332 1.73 29.81 -2.34
N ILE A 333 1.93 30.14 -1.05
CA ILE A 333 2.84 29.38 -0.20
C ILE A 333 2.11 28.13 0.31
N GLU A 334 2.78 27.00 0.31
CA GLU A 334 2.23 25.73 0.79
C GLU A 334 2.14 25.71 2.32
N ALA A 335 0.94 25.42 2.84
CA ALA A 335 0.72 25.20 4.27
C ALA A 335 1.23 23.82 4.73
N GLY A 336 1.49 23.67 6.04
CA GLY A 336 2.00 22.46 6.68
C GLY A 336 3.53 22.32 6.67
N GLN A 337 4.26 23.35 6.24
CA GLN A 337 5.71 23.32 6.07
C GLN A 337 6.43 24.31 7.00
N THR A 338 7.74 24.08 7.20
CA THR A 338 8.62 25.01 7.92
C THR A 338 9.45 25.83 6.93
N TYR A 339 9.36 27.14 7.05
CA TYR A 339 10.05 28.11 6.21
C TYR A 339 11.00 29.00 7.00
N ILE A 340 11.96 29.58 6.29
CA ILE A 340 12.86 30.61 6.78
C ILE A 340 12.59 31.88 5.97
N ILE A 341 12.29 32.97 6.66
CA ILE A 341 12.15 34.30 6.05
C ILE A 341 13.32 35.17 6.46
N THR A 342 14.01 35.73 5.46
CA THR A 342 15.22 36.53 5.65
C THR A 342 15.06 37.92 5.04
N VAL A 343 15.37 38.95 5.81
CA VAL A 343 15.35 40.36 5.38
C VAL A 343 16.77 40.86 5.09
N GLY A 344 16.93 41.66 4.03
CA GLY A 344 18.20 42.26 3.67
C GLY A 344 18.05 43.61 2.99
N HIS A 345 18.88 44.58 3.40
CA HIS A 345 18.94 45.92 2.81
C HIS A 345 20.38 46.43 2.72
N LYS A 346 20.68 47.31 1.77
CA LYS A 346 22.06 47.83 1.56
C LYS A 346 22.52 48.85 2.61
N ARG A 347 21.57 49.54 3.26
CA ARG A 347 21.83 50.66 4.19
C ARG A 347 21.34 50.43 5.61
N TYR A 348 20.55 49.39 5.84
CA TYR A 348 19.93 49.10 7.13
C TYR A 348 20.38 47.73 7.61
N ALA A 349 20.62 47.61 8.91
CA ALA A 349 20.86 46.34 9.59
C ALA A 349 19.66 45.95 10.45
N PHE A 350 19.45 44.64 10.64
CA PHE A 350 18.35 44.07 11.41
C PHE A 350 18.92 43.23 12.55
N SER A 351 18.34 43.33 13.75
CA SER A 351 18.74 42.51 14.90
C SER A 351 18.40 41.03 14.68
N GLU A 352 17.27 40.78 14.03
CA GLU A 352 16.80 39.45 13.64
C GLU A 352 16.63 39.43 12.12
N PRO A 353 17.70 39.21 11.34
CA PRO A 353 17.61 39.23 9.89
C PRO A 353 16.92 37.98 9.32
N SER A 354 16.72 36.93 10.12
CA SER A 354 16.03 35.70 9.72
C SER A 354 15.09 35.20 10.80
N ARG A 355 13.95 34.63 10.40
CA ARG A 355 12.97 33.96 11.28
C ARG A 355 12.56 32.62 10.71
N VAL A 356 12.34 31.66 11.59
CA VAL A 356 11.76 30.34 11.24
C VAL A 356 10.27 30.40 11.51
N ILE A 357 9.46 29.95 10.55
CA ILE A 357 8.00 29.97 10.61
C ILE A 357 7.47 28.59 10.25
N GLU A 358 6.65 28.01 11.12
CA GLU A 358 5.78 26.89 10.77
C GLU A 358 4.46 27.46 10.25
N LEU A 359 4.14 27.17 9.00
CA LEU A 359 3.07 27.84 8.29
C LEU A 359 1.88 26.91 8.11
N PHE A 360 0.81 27.12 8.86
CA PHE A 360 -0.42 26.28 8.79
C PHE A 360 -1.63 27.01 8.20
N ASP A 361 -1.63 28.35 8.19
CA ASP A 361 -2.68 29.22 7.63
C ASP A 361 -2.04 30.57 7.20
N ASN A 362 -2.84 31.51 6.68
CA ASN A 362 -2.42 32.88 6.39
C ASN A 362 -1.76 33.53 7.60
N LEU A 363 -0.62 34.16 7.37
CA LEU A 363 0.17 34.81 8.40
C LEU A 363 0.43 36.28 8.04
N SER A 364 -0.09 37.18 8.86
CA SER A 364 0.21 38.61 8.80
C SER A 364 1.24 39.00 9.85
N ASP A 365 1.71 40.25 9.78
CA ASP A 365 2.52 40.91 10.80
C ASP A 365 3.87 40.21 11.06
N VAL A 366 4.42 39.57 10.02
CA VAL A 366 5.79 39.06 10.01
C VAL A 366 6.77 40.23 9.85
N ASP A 367 6.89 41.05 10.88
CA ASP A 367 7.54 42.35 10.78
C ASP A 367 9.03 42.30 11.10
N PHE A 368 9.81 43.13 10.42
CA PHE A 368 11.24 43.31 10.67
C PHE A 368 11.55 44.75 11.07
N VAL A 369 12.34 44.91 12.13
CA VAL A 369 12.74 46.22 12.66
C VAL A 369 14.24 46.42 12.49
N ALA A 370 14.62 47.49 11.79
CA ALA A 370 16.02 47.88 11.61
C ALA A 370 16.58 48.51 12.89
N VAL A 371 17.84 48.21 13.18
CA VAL A 371 18.56 48.71 14.36
C VAL A 371 19.42 49.95 14.09
N PHE A 372 19.77 50.22 12.83
CA PHE A 372 20.35 51.50 12.38
C PHE A 372 20.34 51.59 10.85
#